data_AF-A0A4P9WPL8-F1
#
_entry.id   AF-A0A4P9WPL8-F1
#
_cell.length_a   1.000
_cell.length_b   1.000
_cell.length_c   1.000
_cell.angle_alpha   90.00
_cell.angle_beta   90.00
_cell.angle_gamma   90.00
#
_symmetry.space_group_name_H-M   'P 1'
#
loop_
_entity.id
_entity.type
_entity.pdbx_description
1 polymer ?
#
loop_
_entity_poly.entity_id
_entity_poly.type
_entity_poly.pdbx_seq_one_letter_code
_entity_poly.pdbx_strand_id
1 'polypeptide(L)'
;MSQLQKRLYEQIKHRKSGFDIAGVAGQPASRRKALNNLVMQFRKICNHPYVFEEVENAVSPNRANDENLWRTAGKFELLDHILPKLKATGHRVLMFFQMTQIMDIMEDFMRYKGYHYMRLDGSTKHDDRGRMLVDFNDKNSPYFVFLLSTRSGGLGLNLQTADT
;
A
#
# COMPACT_ATOMS: atom_id res chain seq x y z
N MET A 1 5.83 12.79 -5.24
CA MET A 1 5.04 12.05 -6.24
C MET A 1 5.88 11.88 -7.49
N SER A 2 5.94 10.67 -8.02
CA SER A 2 6.62 10.37 -9.28
C SER A 2 5.97 11.07 -10.48
N GLN A 3 6.64 11.08 -11.63
CA GLN A 3 6.07 11.65 -12.86
C GLN A 3 4.79 10.92 -13.29
N LEU A 4 4.73 9.59 -13.15
CA LEU A 4 3.55 8.80 -13.47
C LEU A 4 2.36 9.15 -12.56
N GLN A 5 2.59 9.27 -11.24
CA GLN A 5 1.56 9.69 -10.29
C GLN A 5 1.00 11.07 -10.64
N LYS A 6 1.86 12.03 -11.01
CA LYS A 6 1.44 13.37 -11.44
C LYS A 6 0.58 13.32 -12.71
N ARG A 7 0.97 12.53 -13.71
CA ARG A 7 0.20 12.36 -14.95
C ARG A 7 -1.18 11.76 -14.69
N LEU A 8 -1.26 10.70 -13.90
CA LEU A 8 -2.53 10.07 -13.52
C LEU A 8 -3.41 11.02 -12.72
N TYR A 9 -2.83 11.81 -11.81
CA TYR A 9 -3.54 12.82 -11.05
C TYR A 9 -4.22 13.85 -11.96
N GLU A 10 -3.48 14.43 -12.91
CA GLU A 10 -4.05 15.40 -13.86
C GLU A 10 -5.10 14.74 -14.77
N GLN A 11 -4.87 13.49 -15.24
CA GLN A 11 -5.86 12.76 -16.03
C GLN A 11 -7.17 12.56 -15.26
N ILE A 12 -7.14 12.14 -13.99
CA ILE A 12 -8.37 11.94 -13.20
C ILE A 12 -9.06 13.27 -12.92
N LYS A 13 -8.29 14.33 -12.65
CA LYS A 13 -8.81 15.68 -12.45
C LYS A 13 -9.53 16.20 -13.70
N HIS A 14 -8.93 16.05 -14.87
CA HIS A 14 -9.51 16.52 -16.13
C HIS A 14 -10.66 15.63 -16.64
N ARG A 15 -10.53 14.29 -16.57
CA ARG A 15 -11.54 13.32 -17.05
C ARG A 15 -12.88 13.46 -16.33
N LYS A 16 -12.90 13.89 -15.07
CA LYS A 16 -14.14 14.10 -14.30
C LYS A 16 -14.50 15.57 -14.07
N SER A 17 -13.66 16.52 -14.49
CA SER A 17 -14.10 17.91 -14.63
C SER A 17 -15.17 18.06 -15.73
N GLY A 18 -15.18 17.17 -16.73
CA GLY A 18 -16.16 17.15 -17.83
C GLY A 18 -17.41 16.31 -17.58
N PHE A 19 -17.44 15.49 -16.52
CA PHE A 19 -18.58 14.65 -16.15
C PHE A 19 -19.04 15.08 -14.74
N ASP A 20 -19.95 16.06 -14.69
CA ASP A 20 -20.88 16.22 -13.57
C ASP A 20 -20.34 16.73 -12.21
N ILE A 21 -19.66 17.89 -12.22
CA ILE A 21 -19.84 18.85 -11.11
C ILE A 21 -20.93 19.89 -11.46
N ALA A 22 -21.10 20.18 -12.75
CA ALA A 22 -22.14 21.09 -13.25
C ALA A 22 -23.45 20.39 -13.67
N GLY A 23 -23.42 19.13 -14.09
CA GLY A 23 -24.61 18.40 -14.56
C GLY A 23 -25.40 17.61 -13.50
N VAL A 24 -24.87 17.45 -12.26
CA VAL A 24 -25.67 16.98 -11.10
C VAL A 24 -26.44 18.15 -10.47
N ALA A 25 -27.13 18.94 -11.30
CA ALA A 25 -28.13 19.87 -10.82
C ALA A 25 -29.39 19.07 -10.44
N GLY A 26 -29.40 18.48 -9.24
CA GLY A 26 -30.66 17.92 -8.73
C GLY A 26 -30.61 17.10 -7.45
N GLN A 27 -29.54 16.34 -7.16
CA GLN A 27 -29.52 15.47 -5.97
C GLN A 27 -28.21 15.49 -5.19
N PRO A 28 -28.19 16.04 -3.95
CA PRO A 28 -26.97 16.17 -3.13
C PRO A 28 -26.29 14.83 -2.80
N ALA A 29 -27.06 13.73 -2.73
CA ALA A 29 -26.54 12.38 -2.47
C ALA A 29 -25.65 11.86 -3.63
N SER A 30 -26.01 12.14 -4.89
CA SER A 30 -25.25 11.70 -6.07
C SER A 30 -23.92 12.44 -6.19
N ARG A 31 -23.92 13.76 -5.93
CA ARG A 31 -22.71 14.59 -5.88
C ARG A 31 -21.73 14.11 -4.80
N ARG A 32 -22.23 13.78 -3.60
CA ARG A 32 -21.40 13.22 -2.52
C ARG A 32 -20.74 11.89 -2.92
N LYS A 33 -21.49 11.00 -3.58
CA LYS A 33 -20.97 9.71 -4.08
C LYS A 33 -19.87 9.92 -5.13
N ALA A 34 -20.05 10.86 -6.06
CA ALA A 34 -19.05 11.19 -7.08
C ALA A 34 -17.75 11.74 -6.47
N LEU A 35 -17.85 12.66 -5.51
CA LEU A 35 -16.71 13.22 -4.80
C LEU A 35 -15.98 12.15 -3.96
N ASN A 36 -16.72 11.30 -3.26
CA ASN A 36 -16.12 10.19 -2.50
C ASN A 36 -15.34 9.24 -3.42
N ASN A 37 -15.89 8.93 -4.59
CA ASN A 37 -15.20 8.11 -5.59
C ASN A 37 -13.92 8.79 -6.09
N LEU A 38 -13.94 10.11 -6.32
CA LEU A 38 -12.73 10.87 -6.70
C LEU A 38 -11.67 10.85 -5.61
N VAL A 39 -12.05 11.13 -4.36
CA VAL A 39 -11.13 11.05 -3.22
C VAL A 39 -10.51 9.67 -3.13
N MET A 40 -11.29 8.60 -3.32
CA MET A 40 -10.76 7.24 -3.35
C MET A 40 -9.72 7.03 -4.45
N GLN A 41 -9.94 7.55 -5.67
CA GLN A 41 -8.95 7.42 -6.75
C GLN A 41 -7.67 8.21 -6.46
N PHE A 42 -7.78 9.44 -5.93
CA PHE A 42 -6.60 10.22 -5.55
C PHE A 42 -5.80 9.54 -4.44
N ARG A 43 -6.48 8.91 -3.48
CA ARG A 43 -5.84 8.12 -2.43
C ARG A 43 -5.08 6.92 -3.01
N LYS A 44 -5.63 6.24 -4.01
CA LYS A 44 -4.95 5.15 -4.72
C LYS A 44 -3.67 5.65 -5.40
N ILE A 45 -3.76 6.74 -6.18
CA ILE A 45 -2.60 7.34 -6.88
C ILE A 45 -1.48 7.70 -5.90
N CYS A 46 -1.83 8.35 -4.78
CA CYS A 46 -0.84 8.76 -3.78
C CYS A 46 -0.11 7.58 -3.13
N ASN A 47 -0.72 6.40 -3.09
CA ASN A 47 -0.08 5.19 -2.58
C ASN A 47 0.76 4.51 -3.68
N HIS A 48 0.14 4.08 -4.78
CA HIS A 48 0.85 3.41 -5.86
C HIS A 48 0.07 3.45 -7.19
N PRO A 49 0.71 3.73 -8.34
CA PRO A 49 0.06 3.68 -9.65
C PRO A 49 -0.46 2.30 -10.05
N TYR A 50 0.23 1.21 -9.68
CA TYR A 50 -0.17 -0.15 -10.06
C TYR A 50 -1.43 -0.67 -9.38
N VAL A 51 -2.05 0.11 -8.48
CA VAL A 51 -3.44 -0.18 -8.04
C VAL A 51 -4.43 -0.12 -9.20
N PHE A 52 -4.08 0.59 -10.27
CA PHE A 52 -4.80 0.60 -11.53
C PHE A 52 -4.19 -0.46 -12.45
N GLU A 53 -4.89 -1.57 -12.64
CA GLU A 53 -4.40 -2.70 -13.44
C GLU A 53 -4.07 -2.28 -14.87
N GLU A 54 -4.81 -1.32 -15.45
CA GLU A 54 -4.55 -0.82 -16.79
C GLU A 54 -3.20 -0.08 -16.86
N VAL A 55 -2.82 0.59 -15.77
CA VAL A 55 -1.52 1.27 -15.67
C VAL A 55 -0.40 0.25 -15.50
N GLU A 56 -0.60 -0.74 -14.62
CA GLU A 56 0.38 -1.81 -14.41
C GLU A 56 0.64 -2.58 -15.70
N ASN A 57 -0.41 -3.03 -16.39
CA ASN A 57 -0.27 -3.78 -17.65
C ASN A 57 0.38 -2.94 -18.76
N ALA A 58 0.21 -1.62 -18.76
CA ALA A 58 0.85 -0.74 -19.74
C ALA A 58 2.35 -0.49 -19.44
N VAL A 59 2.74 -0.49 -18.17
CA VAL A 59 4.12 -0.22 -17.75
C VAL A 59 4.95 -1.50 -17.62
N SER A 60 4.34 -2.57 -17.11
CA SER A 60 4.93 -3.91 -16.96
C SER A 60 3.96 -4.97 -17.51
N PRO A 61 3.91 -5.18 -18.84
CA PRO A 61 2.99 -6.12 -19.47
C PRO A 61 3.12 -7.56 -18.96
N ASN A 62 4.33 -7.97 -18.57
CA ASN A 62 4.61 -9.29 -18.02
C ASN A 62 4.38 -9.38 -16.51
N ARG A 63 3.99 -8.28 -15.85
CA ARG A 63 3.89 -8.14 -14.39
C ARG A 63 5.14 -8.66 -13.67
N ALA A 64 6.29 -8.43 -14.30
CA ALA A 64 7.57 -8.78 -13.71
C ALA A 64 7.87 -7.78 -12.60
N ASN A 65 8.35 -8.28 -11.46
CA ASN A 65 8.87 -7.45 -10.39
C ASN A 65 10.20 -6.85 -10.86
N ASP A 66 10.17 -5.58 -11.27
CA ASP A 66 11.30 -4.82 -11.78
C ASP A 66 11.49 -3.50 -11.01
N GLU A 67 12.44 -2.67 -11.44
CA GLU A 67 12.67 -1.37 -10.80
C GLU A 67 11.47 -0.43 -10.85
N ASN A 68 10.58 -0.58 -11.83
CA ASN A 68 9.42 0.28 -11.97
C ASN A 68 8.44 0.11 -10.82
N LEU A 69 8.48 -1.04 -10.11
CA LEU A 69 7.69 -1.30 -8.91
C LEU A 69 7.87 -0.24 -7.82
N TRP A 70 9.06 0.35 -7.65
CA TRP A 70 9.25 1.42 -6.66
C TRP A 70 9.54 2.79 -7.28
N ARG A 71 10.20 2.83 -8.45
CA ARG A 71 10.53 4.10 -9.12
C ARG A 71 9.29 4.83 -9.63
N THR A 72 8.19 4.12 -9.86
CA THR A 72 6.92 4.74 -10.26
C THR A 72 6.10 5.30 -9.10
N ALA A 73 6.51 5.09 -7.84
CA ALA A 73 5.78 5.59 -6.67
C ALA A 73 6.72 6.22 -5.65
N GLY A 74 6.56 7.53 -5.39
CA GLY A 74 7.49 8.26 -4.52
C GLY A 74 7.54 7.76 -3.08
N LYS A 75 6.50 7.08 -2.59
CA LYS A 75 6.53 6.42 -1.27
C LYS A 75 7.44 5.20 -1.26
N PHE A 76 7.35 4.38 -2.31
CA PHE A 76 8.17 3.17 -2.43
C PHE A 76 9.63 3.53 -2.73
N GLU A 77 9.87 4.56 -3.54
CA GLU A 77 11.20 5.12 -3.76
C GLU A 77 11.86 5.54 -2.44
N LEU A 78 11.12 6.22 -1.56
CA LEU A 78 11.64 6.58 -0.24
C LEU A 78 11.88 5.36 0.65
N LEU A 79 10.95 4.39 0.64
CA LEU A 79 11.10 3.14 1.40
C LEU A 79 12.33 2.33 0.96
N ASP A 80 12.65 2.33 -0.33
CA ASP A 80 13.86 1.69 -0.87
C ASP A 80 15.14 2.25 -0.26
N HIS A 81 15.14 3.53 0.15
CA HIS A 81 16.27 4.15 0.82
C HIS A 81 16.26 3.99 2.35
N ILE A 82 15.08 3.89 2.97
CA ILE A 82 14.93 3.84 4.43
C ILE A 82 15.10 2.41 4.95
N LEU A 83 14.47 1.42 4.31
CA LEU A 83 14.45 0.04 4.80
C LEU A 83 15.84 -0.62 4.91
N PRO A 84 16.78 -0.42 3.97
CA PRO A 84 18.13 -0.95 4.13
C PRO A 84 18.83 -0.39 5.37
N LYS A 85 18.61 0.89 5.70
CA LYS A 85 19.21 1.54 6.87
C LYS A 85 18.64 0.94 8.16
N LEU A 86 17.32 0.80 8.24
CA LEU A 86 16.64 0.17 9.38
C LEU A 86 17.08 -1.28 9.58
N LYS A 87 17.21 -2.05 8.49
CA LYS A 87 17.69 -3.43 8.55
C LYS A 87 19.16 -3.49 9.01
N ALA A 88 20.01 -2.59 8.51
CA ALA A 88 21.42 -2.54 8.89
C ALA A 88 21.64 -2.20 10.37
N THR A 89 20.75 -1.41 10.97
CA THR A 89 20.78 -1.08 12.40
C THR A 89 19.97 -2.05 13.27
N GLY A 90 19.38 -3.10 12.69
CA GLY A 90 18.67 -4.16 13.42
C GLY A 90 17.26 -3.81 13.90
N HIS A 91 16.65 -2.73 13.39
CA HIS A 91 15.27 -2.36 13.70
C HIS A 91 14.27 -3.35 13.10
N ARG A 92 13.08 -3.45 13.70
CA ARG A 92 11.94 -4.21 13.17
C ARG A 92 10.78 -3.26 12.89
N VAL A 93 10.13 -3.42 11.75
CA VAL A 93 9.20 -2.40 11.22
C VAL A 93 7.77 -2.90 11.17
N LEU A 94 6.83 -2.12 11.69
CA LEU A 94 5.39 -2.30 11.45
C LEU A 94 4.92 -1.36 10.35
N MET A 95 4.29 -1.91 9.32
CA MET A 95 3.70 -1.09 8.25
C MET A 95 2.19 -1.26 8.19
N PHE A 96 1.48 -0.15 8.37
CA PHE A 96 0.02 -0.14 8.35
C PHE A 96 -0.54 0.31 7.01
N PHE A 97 -1.49 -0.47 6.49
CA PHE A 97 -2.14 -0.22 5.21
C PHE A 97 -3.65 -0.14 5.38
N GLN A 98 -4.26 0.86 4.76
CA GLN A 98 -5.71 0.93 4.68
C GLN A 98 -6.26 0.10 3.51
N MET A 99 -5.50 -0.06 2.44
CA MET A 99 -5.90 -0.76 1.22
C MET A 99 -5.08 -2.03 1.07
N THR A 100 -5.74 -3.20 1.04
CA THR A 100 -5.07 -4.50 0.85
C THR A 100 -4.37 -4.60 -0.51
N GLN A 101 -4.91 -3.95 -1.55
CA GLN A 101 -4.25 -3.84 -2.86
C GLN A 101 -2.84 -3.25 -2.78
N ILE A 102 -2.59 -2.32 -1.83
CA ILE A 102 -1.25 -1.77 -1.62
C ILE A 102 -0.36 -2.75 -0.84
N MET A 103 -0.97 -3.58 0.03
CA MET A 103 -0.24 -4.65 0.72
C MET A 103 0.27 -5.68 -0.28
N ASP A 104 -0.54 -6.04 -1.28
CA ASP A 104 -0.14 -6.96 -2.35
C ASP A 104 1.11 -6.43 -3.09
N ILE A 105 1.10 -5.16 -3.50
CA ILE A 105 2.25 -4.48 -4.14
C ILE A 105 3.46 -4.42 -3.19
N MET A 106 3.24 -4.22 -1.89
CA MET A 106 4.31 -4.22 -0.89
C MET A 106 4.93 -5.61 -0.72
N GLU A 107 4.14 -6.68 -0.77
CA GLU A 107 4.67 -8.05 -0.73
C GLU A 107 5.61 -8.31 -1.91
N ASP A 108 5.22 -7.90 -3.12
CA ASP A 108 6.08 -8.04 -4.30
C ASP A 108 7.37 -7.24 -4.15
N PHE A 109 7.31 -6.04 -3.57
CA PHE A 109 8.49 -5.23 -3.27
C PHE A 109 9.41 -5.90 -2.24
N MET A 110 8.85 -6.45 -1.16
CA MET A 110 9.62 -7.16 -0.14
C MET A 110 10.28 -8.43 -0.69
N ARG A 111 9.55 -9.20 -1.51
CA ARG A 111 10.08 -10.39 -2.20
C ARG A 111 11.22 -10.01 -3.14
N TYR A 112 11.04 -8.96 -3.93
CA TYR A 112 12.08 -8.47 -4.85
C TYR A 112 13.35 -8.05 -4.09
N LYS A 113 13.22 -7.36 -2.95
CA LYS A 113 14.35 -6.91 -2.13
C LYS A 113 14.92 -7.99 -1.22
N GLY A 114 14.31 -9.18 -1.16
CA GLY A 114 14.74 -10.28 -0.28
C GLY A 114 14.53 -10.00 1.21
N TYR A 115 13.49 -9.24 1.55
CA TYR A 115 13.09 -9.03 2.95
C TYR A 115 12.09 -10.08 3.40
N HIS A 116 12.35 -10.72 4.54
CA HIS A 116 11.38 -11.57 5.19
C HIS A 116 10.33 -10.71 5.87
N TYR A 117 9.06 -10.99 5.59
CA TYR A 117 7.93 -10.23 6.12
C TYR A 117 6.78 -11.14 6.53
N MET A 118 5.93 -10.63 7.41
CA MET A 118 4.64 -11.22 7.75
C MET A 118 3.50 -10.32 7.27
N ARG A 119 2.35 -10.91 6.96
CA ARG A 119 1.14 -10.17 6.56
C ARG A 119 -0.06 -10.59 7.40
N LEU A 120 -0.71 -9.62 8.04
CA LEU A 120 -1.96 -9.85 8.77
C LEU A 120 -3.02 -8.83 8.32
N ASP A 121 -4.07 -9.36 7.71
CA ASP A 121 -5.23 -8.59 7.27
C ASP A 121 -6.54 -9.27 7.71
N GLY A 122 -7.67 -8.86 7.12
CA GLY A 122 -8.98 -9.41 7.49
C GLY A 122 -9.21 -10.85 7.02
N SER A 123 -8.40 -11.36 6.10
CA SER A 123 -8.50 -12.70 5.54
C SER A 123 -7.73 -13.76 6.34
N THR A 124 -6.77 -13.32 7.17
CA THR A 124 -5.98 -14.20 8.05
C THR A 124 -6.88 -14.87 9.10
N LYS A 125 -6.84 -16.22 9.12
CA LYS A 125 -7.58 -17.04 10.09
C LYS A 125 -7.22 -16.65 11.52
N HIS A 126 -8.20 -16.71 12.41
CA HIS A 126 -8.03 -16.30 13.80
C HIS A 126 -6.92 -17.08 14.51
N ASP A 127 -6.84 -18.39 14.28
CA ASP A 127 -5.88 -19.29 14.92
C ASP A 127 -4.42 -18.99 14.51
N ASP A 128 -4.21 -18.52 13.28
CA ASP A 128 -2.87 -18.21 12.76
C ASP A 128 -2.34 -16.89 13.33
N ARG A 129 -3.22 -15.95 13.71
CA ARG A 129 -2.81 -14.63 14.24
C ARG A 129 -1.92 -14.76 15.46
N GLY A 130 -2.31 -15.60 16.43
CA GLY A 130 -1.53 -15.80 17.65
C GLY A 130 -0.12 -16.30 17.35
N ARG A 131 0.01 -17.26 16.43
CA ARG A 131 1.30 -17.82 16.00
C ARG A 131 2.17 -16.76 15.35
N MET A 132 1.62 -15.97 14.42
CA MET A 132 2.35 -14.89 13.76
C MET A 132 2.91 -13.86 14.75
N LEU A 133 2.14 -13.52 15.79
CA LEU A 133 2.61 -12.61 16.84
C LEU A 133 3.77 -13.20 17.65
N VAL A 134 3.68 -14.48 18.00
CA VAL A 134 4.76 -15.18 18.71
C VAL A 134 6.02 -15.25 17.83
N ASP A 135 5.87 -15.68 16.59
CA ASP A 135 6.97 -15.82 15.63
C ASP A 135 7.66 -14.48 15.33
N PHE A 136 6.89 -13.40 15.21
CA PHE A 136 7.47 -12.06 15.02
C PHE A 136 8.14 -11.52 16.27
N ASN A 137 7.65 -11.85 17.47
CA ASN A 137 8.26 -11.44 18.74
C ASN A 137 9.43 -12.34 19.18
N ASP A 138 9.71 -13.43 18.48
CA ASP A 138 10.86 -14.25 18.78
C ASP A 138 12.17 -13.44 18.62
N LYS A 139 13.12 -13.60 19.54
CA LYS A 139 14.38 -12.86 19.52
C LYS A 139 15.22 -13.19 18.27
N ASN A 140 15.11 -14.41 17.79
CA ASN A 140 15.77 -14.92 16.59
C ASN A 140 14.83 -14.92 15.37
N SER A 141 13.72 -14.18 15.44
CA SER A 141 12.78 -14.08 14.32
C SER A 141 13.51 -13.61 13.06
N PRO A 142 13.39 -14.34 11.93
CA PRO A 142 13.99 -13.92 10.66
C PRO A 142 13.22 -12.77 10.01
N TYR A 143 12.01 -12.45 10.51
CA TYR A 143 11.10 -11.48 9.93
C TYR A 143 11.49 -10.05 10.31
N PHE A 144 11.68 -9.22 9.28
CA PHE A 144 12.08 -7.82 9.43
C PHE A 144 10.88 -6.87 9.43
N VAL A 145 9.86 -7.16 8.61
CA VAL A 145 8.68 -6.29 8.42
C VAL A 145 7.39 -7.04 8.76
N PHE A 146 6.48 -6.39 9.48
CA PHE A 146 5.11 -6.86 9.64
C PHE A 146 4.13 -5.92 8.90
N LEU A 147 3.53 -6.42 7.82
CA LEU A 147 2.47 -5.74 7.08
C LEU A 147 1.12 -5.96 7.77
N LEU A 148 0.47 -4.87 8.18
CA LEU A 148 -0.77 -4.88 8.94
C LEU A 148 -1.84 -4.10 8.18
N SER A 149 -3.04 -4.67 8.04
CA SER A 149 -4.19 -3.84 7.66
C SER A 149 -4.61 -2.99 8.87
N THR A 150 -4.97 -1.72 8.68
CA THR A 150 -5.40 -0.85 9.80
C THR A 150 -6.59 -1.42 10.55
N ARG A 151 -7.46 -2.16 9.84
CA ARG A 151 -8.59 -2.87 10.44
C ARG A 151 -8.13 -3.97 11.39
N SER A 152 -7.07 -4.69 11.04
CA SER A 152 -6.55 -5.79 11.86
C SER A 152 -5.59 -5.32 12.95
N GLY A 153 -4.89 -4.21 12.75
CA GLY A 153 -3.99 -3.60 13.74
C GLY A 153 -4.72 -3.03 14.96
N GLY A 154 -5.97 -2.59 14.80
CA GLY A 154 -6.78 -2.02 15.89
C GLY A 154 -7.30 -3.03 16.92
N LEU A 155 -6.93 -4.31 16.82
CA LEU A 155 -7.46 -5.39 17.65
C LEU A 155 -6.65 -5.69 18.92
N GLY A 156 -5.70 -4.82 19.31
CA GLY A 156 -4.88 -5.03 20.51
C GLY A 156 -3.78 -6.08 20.32
N LEU A 157 -3.06 -6.00 19.19
CA LEU A 157 -1.91 -6.88 18.92
C LEU A 157 -0.72 -6.50 19.80
N ASN A 158 -0.08 -7.50 20.44
CA ASN A 158 1.16 -7.29 21.19
C ASN A 158 2.38 -7.52 20.28
N LEU A 159 2.98 -6.45 19.78
CA LEU A 159 4.14 -6.45 18.87
C LEU A 159 5.29 -5.62 19.46
N GLN A 160 5.67 -5.92 20.71
CA GLN A 160 6.68 -5.16 21.48
C GLN A 160 8.09 -5.21 20.91
N THR A 161 8.39 -6.17 20.03
CA THR A 161 9.73 -6.29 19.42
C THR A 161 9.94 -5.38 18.21
N ALA A 162 8.88 -4.76 17.69
CA ALA A 162 9.03 -3.71 16.70
C ALA A 162 9.24 -2.36 17.38
N ASP A 163 10.17 -1.60 16.83
CA ASP A 163 10.59 -0.30 17.33
C ASP A 163 10.47 0.80 16.27
N THR A 164 9.99 0.47 15.07
CA THR A 164 9.71 1.41 13.97
C THR A 164 8.29 1.26 13.40
#